data_AF-A0A1Q7X1Q6-F1
#
_entry.id   AF-A0A1Q7X1Q6-F1
#
_cell.length_a   1.000
_cell.length_b   1.000
_cell.length_c   1.000
_cell.angle_alpha   90.00
_cell.angle_beta   90.00
_cell.angle_gamma   90.00
#
_symmetry.space_group_name_H-M   'P 1'
#
loop_
_entity.id
_entity.type
_entity.pdbx_description
1 polymer ?
#
loop_
_entity_poly.entity_id
_entity_poly.type
_entity_poly.pdbx_seq_one_letter_code
_entity_poly.pdbx_strand_id
1 'polypeptide(L)'
;MAERVARGLEDLTADHDGETVILVTHAVVARLIVLAALGLGPERLWIVDAAPGGISELEYRPDWVTVHRMNTVAHLSGMEALA
;
A
#
# COMPACT_ATOMS: atom_id res chain seq x y z
N MET A 1 11.85 -2.98 -10.61
CA MET A 1 11.23 -3.04 -9.26
C MET A 1 9.71 -2.91 -9.35
N ALA A 2 9.16 -1.86 -9.96
CA ALA A 2 7.72 -1.68 -10.14
C ALA A 2 7.04 -2.91 -10.79
N GLU A 3 7.60 -3.46 -11.86
CA GLU A 3 7.11 -4.70 -12.49
C GLU A 3 7.04 -5.90 -11.55
N ARG A 4 8.02 -6.03 -10.64
CA ARG A 4 8.03 -7.10 -9.63
C ARG A 4 6.91 -6.92 -8.62
N VAL A 5 6.65 -5.67 -8.22
CA VAL A 5 5.55 -5.33 -7.30
C VAL A 5 4.20 -5.59 -7.97
N ALA A 6 4.04 -5.17 -9.24
CA ALA A 6 2.82 -5.39 -10.00
C ALA A 6 2.49 -6.89 -10.12
N ARG A 7 3.45 -7.70 -10.58
CA ARG A 7 3.27 -9.17 -10.68
C ARG A 7 2.95 -9.80 -9.32
N GLY A 8 3.68 -9.44 -8.26
CA GLY A 8 3.39 -9.98 -6.93
C GLY A 8 2.01 -9.58 -6.39
N LEU A 9 1.49 -8.43 -6.81
CA LEU A 9 0.15 -7.98 -6.45
C LEU A 9 -0.94 -8.70 -7.26
N GLU A 10 -0.70 -8.97 -8.55
CA GLU A 10 -1.55 -9.84 -9.38
C GLU A 10 -1.67 -11.24 -8.75
N ASP A 11 -0.54 -11.85 -8.38
CA ASP A 11 -0.51 -13.15 -7.70
C ASP A 11 -1.28 -13.10 -6.37
N LEU A 12 -1.00 -12.08 -5.52
CA LEU A 12 -1.64 -11.95 -4.20
C LEU A 12 -3.16 -11.74 -4.30
N THR A 13 -3.62 -10.95 -5.26
CA THR A 13 -5.06 -10.69 -5.45
C THR A 13 -5.80 -11.88 -6.04
N ALA A 14 -5.15 -12.67 -6.90
CA ALA A 14 -5.71 -13.90 -7.42
C ALA A 14 -5.81 -15.01 -6.35
N ASP A 15 -4.77 -15.17 -5.53
CA ASP A 15 -4.71 -16.22 -4.50
C ASP A 15 -5.63 -15.95 -3.29
N HIS A 16 -6.05 -14.71 -3.08
CA HIS A 16 -6.82 -14.26 -1.92
C HIS A 16 -8.10 -13.48 -2.30
N ASP A 17 -8.78 -13.89 -3.37
CA ASP A 17 -10.04 -13.24 -3.79
C ASP A 17 -11.11 -13.31 -2.69
N GLY A 18 -11.70 -12.16 -2.38
CA GLY A 18 -12.71 -12.02 -1.32
C GLY A 18 -12.17 -12.07 0.12
N GLU A 19 -10.87 -12.22 0.32
CA GLU A 19 -10.23 -12.25 1.64
C GLU A 19 -9.64 -10.89 2.05
N THR A 20 -9.30 -10.75 3.34
CA THR A 20 -8.52 -9.62 3.85
C THR A 20 -7.11 -10.09 4.18
N VAL A 21 -6.11 -9.47 3.52
CA VAL A 21 -4.69 -9.80 3.69
C VAL A 21 -3.96 -8.64 4.38
N ILE A 22 -3.08 -8.97 5.33
CA ILE A 22 -2.12 -8.01 5.88
C ILE A 22 -0.77 -8.21 5.17
N LEU A 23 -0.35 -7.20 4.41
CA LEU A 23 0.96 -7.18 3.76
C LEU A 23 1.92 -6.26 4.53
N VAL A 24 2.93 -6.85 5.19
CA VAL A 24 4.03 -6.10 5.81
C VAL A 24 5.16 -5.94 4.81
N THR A 25 5.53 -4.69 4.49
CA THR A 25 6.54 -4.40 3.48
C THR A 25 7.33 -3.13 3.79
N HIS A 26 8.23 -2.75 2.88
CA HIS A 26 9.09 -1.58 3.01
C HIS A 26 8.48 -0.37 2.29
N ALA A 27 8.90 0.84 2.69
CA ALA A 27 8.33 2.10 2.21
C ALA A 27 8.28 2.22 0.68
N VAL A 28 9.33 1.82 -0.05
CA VAL A 28 9.35 1.88 -1.53
C VAL A 28 8.28 0.98 -2.14
N VAL A 29 8.09 -0.23 -1.60
CA VAL A 29 7.08 -1.17 -2.11
C VAL A 29 5.69 -0.66 -1.78
N ALA A 30 5.46 -0.19 -0.55
CA ALA A 30 4.18 0.39 -0.14
C ALA A 30 3.77 1.58 -1.04
N ARG A 31 4.70 2.49 -1.34
CA ARG A 31 4.48 3.62 -2.26
C ARG A 31 4.11 3.15 -3.66
N LEU A 32 4.80 2.15 -4.20
CA LEU A 32 4.51 1.61 -5.53
C LEU A 32 3.12 0.96 -5.61
N ILE A 33 2.70 0.22 -4.58
CA ILE A 33 1.36 -0.39 -4.52
C ILE A 33 0.28 0.70 -4.52
N VAL A 34 0.44 1.73 -3.69
CA VAL A 34 -0.52 2.85 -3.62
C VAL A 34 -0.56 3.63 -4.92
N LEU A 35 0.57 3.90 -5.56
CA LEU A 35 0.60 4.57 -6.86
C LEU A 35 -0.12 3.75 -7.93
N ALA A 36 0.14 2.44 -7.99
CA ALA A 36 -0.54 1.55 -8.92
C ALA A 36 -2.06 1.53 -8.69
N ALA A 37 -2.51 1.48 -7.43
CA ALA A 37 -3.93 1.57 -7.07
C ALA A 37 -4.57 2.91 -7.49
N LEU A 38 -3.80 4.00 -7.50
CA LEU A 38 -4.24 5.32 -7.97
C LEU A 38 -4.13 5.51 -9.50
N GLY A 39 -3.65 4.50 -10.24
CA GLY A 39 -3.41 4.60 -11.69
C GLY A 39 -2.23 5.51 -12.05
N LEU A 40 -1.28 5.70 -11.13
CA LEU A 40 -0.11 6.56 -11.30
C LEU A 40 1.16 5.73 -11.52
N GLY A 41 2.08 6.26 -12.32
CA GLY A 41 3.35 5.60 -12.61
C GLY A 41 4.43 5.78 -11.52
N PRO A 42 5.45 4.91 -11.51
CA PRO A 42 6.52 4.90 -10.51
C PRO A 42 7.40 6.16 -10.52
N GLU A 43 7.41 6.94 -11.59
CA GLU A 43 8.07 8.25 -11.68
C GLU A 43 7.55 9.25 -10.64
N ARG A 44 6.36 8.99 -10.07
CA ARG A 44 5.75 9.78 -9.00
C ARG A 44 6.04 9.24 -7.60
N LEU A 45 7.01 8.33 -7.43
CA LEU A 45 7.29 7.61 -6.17
C LEU A 45 7.21 8.48 -4.90
N TRP A 46 7.77 9.68 -4.96
CA TRP A 46 7.94 10.56 -3.80
C TRP A 46 6.72 11.42 -3.45
N ILE A 47 5.62 11.34 -4.21
CA ILE A 47 4.38 12.06 -3.86
C ILE A 47 3.55 11.31 -2.81
N VAL A 48 3.82 10.01 -2.62
CA VAL A 48 3.18 9.17 -1.62
C VAL A 48 4.13 8.97 -0.45
N ASP A 49 3.68 9.27 0.76
CA ASP A 49 4.43 8.94 1.96
C ASP A 49 4.10 7.54 2.49
N ALA A 50 5.07 6.93 3.18
CA ALA A 50 4.95 5.63 3.83
C ALA A 50 5.81 5.67 5.09
N ALA A 51 5.21 6.12 6.19
CA ALA A 51 5.84 6.23 7.49
C ALA A 51 6.05 4.84 8.12
N PRO A 52 7.05 4.68 9.00
CA PRO A 52 7.17 3.48 9.83
C PRO A 52 5.86 3.21 10.59
N GLY A 53 5.35 1.98 10.51
CA GLY A 53 4.07 1.61 11.10
C GLY A 53 2.84 2.18 10.39
N GLY A 54 3.00 2.97 9.31
CA GLY A 54 1.87 3.52 8.57
C GLY A 54 1.01 2.44 7.93
N ILE A 55 -0.32 2.58 8.05
CA ILE A 55 -1.30 1.64 7.49
C ILE A 55 -2.00 2.28 6.29
N SER A 56 -1.90 1.62 5.13
CA SER A 56 -2.70 1.90 3.95
C SER A 56 -3.67 0.75 3.71
N GLU A 57 -4.90 1.07 3.35
CA GLU A 57 -5.98 0.11 3.16
C GLU A 57 -6.50 0.23 1.72
N LEU A 58 -6.39 -0.87 0.99
CA LEU A 58 -6.69 -0.97 -0.43
C LEU A 58 -7.67 -2.11 -0.62
N GLU A 59 -8.70 -1.90 -1.43
CA GLU A 59 -9.67 -2.91 -1.82
C GLU A 59 -9.59 -3.12 -3.33
N TYR A 60 -9.19 -4.31 -3.75
CA TYR A 60 -9.10 -4.70 -5.15
C TYR A 60 -10.44 -5.30 -5.61
N ARG A 61 -10.96 -4.78 -6.71
CA ARG A 61 -12.10 -5.32 -7.46
C ARG A 61 -11.67 -5.60 -8.90
N PRO A 62 -12.43 -6.40 -9.67
CA PRO A 62 -12.03 -6.77 -11.04
C PRO A 62 -11.71 -5.57 -11.95
N ASP A 63 -12.44 -4.46 -11.79
CA ASP A 63 -12.37 -3.31 -12.71
C ASP A 63 -11.77 -2.05 -12.08
N TRP A 64 -11.57 -2.02 -10.76
CA TRP A 64 -11.03 -0.84 -10.07
C TRP A 64 -10.41 -1.20 -8.72
N VAL A 65 -9.64 -0.27 -8.17
CA VAL A 65 -9.10 -0.35 -6.82
C VAL A 65 -9.62 0.83 -6.01
N THR A 66 -10.11 0.57 -4.81
CA THR A 66 -10.48 1.62 -3.85
C THR A 66 -9.34 1.82 -2.86
N VAL A 67 -8.91 3.06 -2.69
CA VAL A 67 -7.94 3.46 -1.67
C VAL A 67 -8.71 4.04 -0.49
N HIS A 68 -8.99 3.23 0.52
CA HIS A 68 -9.77 3.64 1.69
C HIS A 68 -8.98 4.57 2.61
N ARG A 69 -7.70 4.24 2.81
CA ARG A 69 -6.78 4.94 3.71
C ARG A 69 -5.38 4.91 3.14
N MET A 70 -4.62 5.98 3.35
CA MET A 70 -3.21 6.06 2.99
C MET A 70 -2.39 6.50 4.19
N ASN A 71 -1.36 5.73 4.52
CA ASN A 71 -0.34 6.09 5.51
C ASN A 71 -0.92 6.58 6.85
N THR A 72 -1.93 5.90 7.36
CA THR A 72 -2.55 6.25 8.64
C THR A 72 -1.66 5.83 9.79
N VAL A 73 -1.33 6.80 10.65
CA VAL A 73 -0.46 6.62 11.83
C VAL A 73 -1.20 6.90 13.13
N ALA A 74 -2.53 6.98 13.09
CA ALA A 74 -3.35 7.35 14.25
C ALA A 74 -3.16 6.41 15.46
N HIS A 75 -2.90 5.13 15.23
CA HIS A 75 -2.62 4.17 16.32
C HIS A 75 -1.28 4.43 17.03
N LEU A 76 -0.41 5.26 16.46
CA LEU A 76 0.86 5.69 17.05
C LEU A 76 0.72 6.99 17.86
N SER A 77 -0.45 7.64 17.87
CA SER A 77 -0.67 8.85 18.66
C SER A 77 -0.53 8.54 20.15
N GLY A 78 0.60 8.95 20.74
CA GLY A 78 0.99 8.59 22.12
C GLY A 78 2.34 7.88 22.23
N MET A 79 2.93 7.46 21.11
CA MET A 79 4.28 6.87 21.07
C MET A 79 5.40 7.91 20.85
N GLU A 80 5.05 9.20 20.77
CA GLU A 80 5.99 10.32 20.60
C GLU A 80 6.99 10.49 21.76
N ALA A 81 6.81 9.76 22.87
CA ALA A 81 7.64 9.85 24.07
C ALA A 81 8.96 9.04 24.03
N LEU A 82 9.33 8.41 22.90
CA LEU A 82 10.53 7.55 22.82
C LEU A 82 11.54 7.96 21.73
N ALA A 83 11.43 9.18 21.19
CA ALA A 83 12.45 9.75 20.29
C ALA A 83 13.42 10.66 21.03
#